data_AF-A0A3Q8VDS5-F1
#
_entry.id   AF-A0A3Q8VDS5-F1
#
_cell.length_a   1.000
_cell.length_b   1.000
_cell.length_c   1.000
_cell.angle_alpha   90.00
_cell.angle_beta   90.00
_cell.angle_gamma   90.00
#
_symmetry.space_group_name_H-M   'P 1'
#
loop_
_entity.id
_entity.type
_entity.pdbx_description
1 polymer ?
#
loop_
_entity_poly.entity_id
_entity_poly.type
_entity_poly.pdbx_seq_one_letter_code
_entity_poly.pdbx_strand_id
1 'polypeptide(L)'
;MAKAAPPGAYLFLREVVPLVERDYGAGPRRAAAGESQGGFGALGLAARVTGLFGAVAAFGAPVHPVRHPEMWLSGAKFVGVDGYAIFGDPWEQWQTWLDWDPYHHARGLRHTPVYLASGDGTPGPLDGDEPDPHIPGTEKWVALADDDVVSVTEAVCGEETRTLSDRLRSLGAPVTTHIYPGGHSGTYGHRELRHALPMLTAALRR
;
A
#
# COMPACT_ATOMS: atom_id res chain seq x y z
N MET A 1 -19.76 -16.87 9.19
CA MET A 1 -19.00 -16.35 10.35
C MET A 1 -17.93 -15.41 9.81
N ALA A 2 -17.91 -14.15 10.22
CA ALA A 2 -16.92 -13.20 9.73
C ALA A 2 -15.53 -13.62 10.20
N LYS A 3 -14.64 -14.00 9.26
CA LYS A 3 -13.23 -14.27 9.55
C LYS A 3 -12.61 -13.01 10.15
N ALA A 4 -11.93 -13.17 11.27
CA ALA A 4 -11.33 -12.07 12.02
C ALA A 4 -10.37 -11.27 11.11
N ALA A 5 -10.41 -9.95 11.23
CA ALA A 5 -9.36 -9.12 10.66
C ALA A 5 -8.00 -9.50 11.31
N PRO A 6 -6.87 -9.37 10.60
CA PRO A 6 -5.54 -9.42 11.19
C PRO A 6 -5.54 -8.50 12.41
N PRO A 7 -4.94 -8.92 13.53
CA PRO A 7 -5.07 -8.25 14.82
C PRO A 7 -4.83 -6.74 14.77
N GLY A 8 -3.92 -6.27 13.90
CA GLY A 8 -3.57 -4.85 13.76
C GLY A 8 -4.70 -3.93 13.28
N ALA A 9 -5.50 -4.35 12.28
CA ALA A 9 -6.60 -3.53 11.77
C ALA A 9 -7.75 -3.41 12.80
N TYR A 10 -7.99 -4.49 13.54
CA TYR A 10 -8.95 -4.49 14.64
C TYR A 10 -8.50 -3.57 15.78
N LEU A 11 -7.25 -3.72 16.24
CA LEU A 11 -6.64 -2.89 17.28
C LEU A 11 -6.71 -1.40 16.93
N PHE A 12 -6.32 -1.05 15.70
CA PHE A 12 -6.33 0.33 15.24
C PHE A 12 -7.73 0.96 15.33
N LEU A 13 -8.75 0.27 14.82
CA LEU A 13 -10.11 0.82 14.77
C LEU A 13 -10.84 0.79 16.11
N ARG A 14 -10.56 -0.20 16.97
CA ARG A 14 -11.30 -0.41 18.22
C ARG A 14 -10.65 0.22 19.43
N GLU A 15 -9.33 0.39 19.41
CA GLU A 15 -8.57 0.86 20.56
C GLU A 15 -7.89 2.18 20.25
N VAL A 16 -7.04 2.23 19.22
CA VAL A 16 -6.21 3.41 18.94
C VAL A 16 -7.08 4.60 18.54
N VAL A 17 -7.99 4.45 17.57
CA VAL A 17 -8.84 5.55 17.11
C VAL A 17 -9.70 6.13 18.25
N PRO A 18 -10.45 5.32 19.03
CA PRO A 18 -11.21 5.86 20.15
C PRO A 18 -10.35 6.50 21.23
N LEU A 19 -9.15 5.96 21.50
CA LEU A 19 -8.23 6.51 22.48
C LEU A 19 -7.71 7.90 22.05
N VAL A 20 -7.30 8.07 20.80
CA VAL A 20 -6.82 9.38 20.32
C VAL A 20 -7.93 10.41 20.21
N GLU A 21 -9.17 9.99 19.89
CA GLU A 21 -10.33 10.90 19.89
C GLU A 21 -10.71 11.33 21.30
N ARG A 22 -10.68 10.41 22.28
CA ARG A 22 -11.04 10.69 23.67
C ARG A 22 -9.98 11.49 24.41
N ASP A 23 -8.71 11.08 24.30
CA ASP A 23 -7.65 11.53 25.21
C ASP A 23 -6.71 12.57 24.58
N TYR A 24 -6.69 12.67 23.24
CA TYR A 24 -5.73 13.52 22.51
C TYR A 24 -6.40 14.55 21.59
N GLY A 25 -7.74 14.66 21.63
CA GLY A 25 -8.50 15.67 20.89
C GLY A 25 -8.55 15.46 19.38
N ALA A 26 -8.28 14.24 18.90
CA ALA A 26 -8.49 13.92 17.49
C ALA A 26 -9.98 14.00 17.14
N GLY A 27 -10.29 14.53 15.95
CA GLY A 27 -11.67 14.61 15.45
C GLY A 27 -12.01 13.44 14.52
N PRO A 28 -13.30 13.33 14.12
CA PRO A 28 -13.75 12.28 13.22
C PRO A 28 -13.27 12.46 11.78
N ARG A 29 -12.68 13.61 11.45
CA ARG A 29 -12.12 13.94 10.14
C ARG A 29 -10.71 13.40 10.07
N ARG A 30 -10.54 12.33 9.29
CA ARG A 30 -9.30 11.55 9.23
C ARG A 30 -8.77 11.52 7.81
N ALA A 31 -7.46 11.47 7.68
CA ALA A 31 -6.77 11.14 6.44
C ALA A 31 -5.66 10.15 6.79
N ALA A 32 -5.30 9.28 5.84
CA ALA A 32 -4.24 8.29 6.04
C ALA A 32 -3.21 8.39 4.93
N ALA A 33 -1.94 8.15 5.26
CA ALA A 33 -0.87 8.01 4.30
C ALA A 33 0.09 6.94 4.81
N GLY A 34 0.70 6.20 3.90
CA GLY A 34 1.71 5.22 4.28
C GLY A 34 2.61 4.84 3.12
N GLU A 35 3.81 4.41 3.47
CA GLU A 35 4.79 3.86 2.54
C GLU A 35 4.85 2.34 2.71
N SER A 36 5.06 1.62 1.61
CA SER A 36 5.23 0.16 1.61
C SER A 36 4.07 -0.54 2.35
N GLN A 37 4.36 -1.36 3.36
CA GLN A 37 3.36 -2.02 4.20
C GLN A 37 2.36 -1.05 4.87
N GLY A 38 2.81 0.15 5.23
CA GLY A 38 1.94 1.19 5.79
C GLY A 38 0.94 1.72 4.75
N GLY A 39 1.37 1.82 3.49
CA GLY A 39 0.51 2.17 2.36
C GLY A 39 -0.55 1.12 2.11
N PHE A 40 -0.16 -0.17 2.13
CA PHE A 40 -1.10 -1.29 2.08
C PHE A 40 -2.15 -1.22 3.20
N GLY A 41 -1.72 -0.99 4.46
CA GLY A 41 -2.63 -0.87 5.60
C GLY A 41 -3.60 0.31 5.47
N ALA A 42 -3.09 1.50 5.09
CA ALA A 42 -3.89 2.70 4.88
C ALA A 42 -4.95 2.49 3.79
N LEU A 43 -4.55 1.97 2.63
CA LEU A 43 -5.46 1.73 1.52
C LEU A 43 -6.46 0.61 1.83
N GLY A 44 -6.01 -0.50 2.41
CA GLY A 44 -6.85 -1.63 2.77
C GLY A 44 -7.96 -1.22 3.74
N LEU A 45 -7.62 -0.42 4.76
CA LEU A 45 -8.61 0.13 5.68
C LEU A 45 -9.59 1.08 4.98
N ALA A 46 -9.09 2.01 4.15
CA ALA A 46 -9.94 2.94 3.41
C ALA A 46 -10.91 2.23 2.44
N ALA A 47 -10.43 1.17 1.78
CA ALA A 47 -11.22 0.40 0.82
C ALA A 47 -12.29 -0.48 1.50
N ARG A 48 -11.99 -1.03 2.68
CA ARG A 48 -12.90 -1.92 3.41
C ARG A 48 -13.86 -1.19 4.35
N VAL A 49 -13.46 -0.02 4.87
CA VAL A 49 -14.26 0.81 5.78
C VAL A 49 -14.55 2.14 5.11
N THR A 50 -15.52 2.14 4.20
CA THR A 50 -15.91 3.33 3.44
C THR A 50 -16.27 4.49 4.37
N GLY A 51 -15.69 5.67 4.11
CA GLY A 51 -15.90 6.88 4.92
C GLY A 51 -15.04 6.99 6.17
N LEU A 52 -14.19 5.99 6.48
CA LEU A 52 -13.24 6.07 7.59
C LEU A 52 -12.24 7.22 7.41
N PHE A 53 -11.75 7.40 6.18
CA PHE A 53 -10.82 8.46 5.80
C PHE A 53 -11.43 9.32 4.70
N GLY A 54 -11.30 10.65 4.86
CA GLY A 54 -11.69 11.64 3.85
C GLY A 54 -10.69 11.77 2.70
N ALA A 55 -9.48 11.22 2.84
CA ALA A 55 -8.49 11.04 1.79
C ALA A 55 -7.45 9.99 2.21
N VAL A 56 -6.86 9.28 1.24
CA VAL A 56 -5.81 8.28 1.50
C VAL A 56 -4.66 8.39 0.50
N ALA A 57 -3.42 8.17 0.96
CA ALA A 57 -2.24 8.10 0.11
C ALA A 57 -1.44 6.82 0.36
N ALA A 58 -0.86 6.23 -0.69
CA ALA A 58 0.10 5.14 -0.58
C ALA A 58 1.28 5.33 -1.53
N PHE A 59 2.47 5.01 -1.03
CA PHE A 59 3.75 5.16 -1.74
C PHE A 59 4.48 3.81 -1.76
N GLY A 60 4.88 3.32 -2.92
CA GLY A 60 5.62 2.06 -3.07
C GLY A 60 4.93 0.87 -2.40
N ALA A 61 3.60 0.81 -2.48
CA ALA A 61 2.82 -0.14 -1.66
C ALA A 61 2.41 -1.39 -2.46
N PRO A 62 2.44 -2.58 -1.85
CA PRO A 62 1.86 -3.79 -2.43
C PRO A 62 0.33 -3.74 -2.36
N VAL A 63 -0.30 -3.08 -3.32
CA VAL A 63 -1.74 -2.80 -3.36
C VAL A 63 -2.58 -3.90 -4.02
N HIS A 64 -1.96 -4.96 -4.52
CA HIS A 64 -2.63 -6.10 -5.12
C HIS A 64 -1.92 -7.43 -4.76
N PRO A 65 -1.74 -7.74 -3.46
CA PRO A 65 -0.90 -8.86 -3.02
C PRO A 65 -1.38 -10.23 -3.50
N VAL A 66 -2.67 -10.41 -3.85
CA VAL A 66 -3.14 -11.68 -4.43
C VAL A 66 -2.54 -11.96 -5.82
N ARG A 67 -2.07 -10.91 -6.52
CA ARG A 67 -1.44 -11.03 -7.84
C ARG A 67 0.02 -11.48 -7.74
N HIS A 68 0.71 -11.09 -6.67
CA HIS A 68 2.11 -11.43 -6.41
C HIS A 68 2.33 -11.93 -4.97
N PRO A 69 1.65 -13.01 -4.55
CA PRO A 69 1.73 -13.49 -3.18
C PRO A 69 3.16 -13.89 -2.77
N GLU A 70 3.98 -14.35 -3.71
CA GLU A 70 5.38 -14.66 -3.48
C GLU A 70 6.22 -13.42 -3.11
N MET A 71 5.90 -12.24 -3.65
CA MET A 71 6.59 -10.99 -3.32
C MET A 71 6.24 -10.59 -1.89
N TRP A 72 4.97 -10.72 -1.51
CA TRP A 72 4.50 -10.48 -0.14
C TRP A 72 5.18 -11.43 0.87
N LEU A 73 5.21 -12.74 0.58
CA LEU A 73 5.85 -13.74 1.43
C LEU A 73 7.36 -13.52 1.55
N SER A 74 8.03 -13.13 0.46
CA SER A 74 9.45 -12.80 0.45
C SER A 74 9.75 -11.57 1.31
N GLY A 75 8.93 -10.52 1.19
CA GLY A 75 9.02 -9.33 2.03
C GLY A 75 8.80 -9.63 3.52
N ALA A 76 7.81 -10.46 3.86
CA ALA A 76 7.58 -10.89 5.24
C ALA A 76 8.80 -11.65 5.81
N LYS A 77 9.35 -12.60 5.04
CA LYS A 77 10.56 -13.35 5.41
C LYS A 77 11.76 -12.43 5.62
N PHE A 78 11.94 -11.45 4.74
CA PHE A 78 13.03 -10.48 4.82
C PHE A 78 13.01 -9.68 6.13
N VAL A 79 11.83 -9.31 6.62
CA VAL A 79 11.66 -8.64 7.93
C VAL A 79 11.55 -9.59 9.11
N GLY A 80 11.83 -10.89 8.91
CA GLY A 80 11.86 -11.90 9.99
C GLY A 80 10.48 -12.35 10.46
N VAL A 81 9.43 -12.18 9.64
CA VAL A 81 8.06 -12.58 9.95
C VAL A 81 7.65 -13.78 9.10
N ASP A 82 6.94 -14.73 9.71
CA ASP A 82 6.27 -15.79 8.96
C ASP A 82 5.06 -15.20 8.21
N GLY A 83 5.21 -15.00 6.89
CA GLY A 83 4.15 -14.47 6.03
C GLY A 83 2.89 -15.36 6.00
N TYR A 84 3.05 -16.68 6.15
CA TYR A 84 1.92 -17.60 6.19
C TYR A 84 1.08 -17.44 7.46
N ALA A 85 1.68 -16.98 8.56
CA ALA A 85 0.94 -16.67 9.78
C ALA A 85 0.04 -15.43 9.65
N ILE A 86 0.24 -14.58 8.63
CA ILE A 86 -0.54 -13.34 8.43
C ILE A 86 -1.85 -13.64 7.68
N PHE A 87 -1.76 -14.20 6.47
CA PHE A 87 -2.91 -14.45 5.59
C PHE A 87 -3.16 -15.93 5.28
N GLY A 88 -2.27 -16.81 5.73
CA GLY A 88 -2.25 -18.21 5.30
C GLY A 88 -1.55 -18.42 3.97
N ASP A 89 -1.58 -19.67 3.50
CA ASP A 89 -1.20 -20.03 2.14
C ASP A 89 -2.12 -19.35 1.11
N PRO A 90 -1.56 -18.69 0.08
CA PRO A 90 -2.34 -17.94 -0.91
C PRO A 90 -3.28 -18.81 -1.75
N TRP A 91 -3.00 -20.10 -1.90
CA TRP A 91 -3.79 -21.03 -2.70
C TRP A 91 -4.87 -21.71 -1.87
N GLU A 92 -4.54 -22.14 -0.65
CA GLU A 92 -5.50 -22.76 0.25
C GLU A 92 -6.44 -21.75 0.92
N GLN A 93 -5.92 -20.54 1.22
CA GLN A 93 -6.65 -19.47 1.91
C GLN A 93 -6.87 -18.24 1.02
N TRP A 94 -7.05 -18.46 -0.29
CA TRP A 94 -7.23 -17.42 -1.31
C TRP A 94 -8.26 -16.34 -0.94
N GLN A 95 -9.36 -16.72 -0.28
CA GLN A 95 -10.39 -15.79 0.16
C GLN A 95 -9.85 -14.80 1.20
N THR A 96 -8.97 -15.24 2.09
CA THR A 96 -8.33 -14.35 3.07
C THR A 96 -7.41 -13.36 2.39
N TRP A 97 -6.69 -13.76 1.34
CA TRP A 97 -5.89 -12.84 0.54
C TRP A 97 -6.75 -11.82 -0.20
N LEU A 98 -7.85 -12.25 -0.85
CA LEU A 98 -8.81 -11.33 -1.47
C LEU A 98 -9.42 -10.34 -0.48
N ASP A 99 -9.77 -10.81 0.72
CA ASP A 99 -10.35 -9.96 1.75
C ASP A 99 -9.38 -8.82 2.14
N TRP A 100 -8.07 -9.01 2.00
CA TRP A 100 -7.08 -7.98 2.34
C TRP A 100 -6.52 -7.22 1.17
N ASP A 101 -6.92 -7.57 -0.05
CA ASP A 101 -6.42 -6.99 -1.28
C ASP A 101 -7.10 -5.63 -1.60
N PRO A 102 -6.37 -4.50 -1.58
CA PRO A 102 -6.96 -3.18 -1.89
C PRO A 102 -7.54 -3.09 -3.31
N TYR A 103 -6.94 -3.76 -4.29
CA TYR A 103 -7.47 -3.84 -5.65
C TYR A 103 -8.81 -4.57 -5.71
N HIS A 104 -8.95 -5.68 -5.00
CA HIS A 104 -10.22 -6.39 -4.90
C HIS A 104 -11.33 -5.49 -4.31
N HIS A 105 -10.97 -4.68 -3.31
CA HIS A 105 -11.88 -3.77 -2.62
C HIS A 105 -11.97 -2.35 -3.22
N ALA A 106 -11.42 -2.10 -4.41
CA ALA A 106 -11.31 -0.76 -5.01
C ALA A 106 -12.64 0.03 -5.09
N ARG A 107 -13.78 -0.66 -5.17
CA ARG A 107 -15.11 -0.03 -5.16
C ARG A 107 -15.38 0.80 -3.90
N GLY A 108 -14.83 0.39 -2.75
CA GLY A 108 -14.97 1.12 -1.49
C GLY A 108 -14.27 2.48 -1.49
N LEU A 109 -13.34 2.72 -2.43
CA LEU A 109 -12.61 3.97 -2.60
C LEU A 109 -13.26 4.93 -3.59
N ARG A 110 -14.41 4.58 -4.19
CA ARG A 110 -15.06 5.38 -5.26
C ARG A 110 -15.29 6.84 -4.89
N HIS A 111 -15.46 7.15 -3.61
CA HIS A 111 -15.77 8.50 -3.12
C HIS A 111 -14.67 9.09 -2.25
N THR A 112 -13.52 8.42 -2.12
CA THR A 112 -12.39 8.86 -1.32
C THR A 112 -11.28 9.33 -2.26
N PRO A 113 -10.81 10.59 -2.17
CA PRO A 113 -9.59 11.02 -2.83
C PRO A 113 -8.42 10.08 -2.52
N VAL A 114 -7.82 9.52 -3.57
CA VAL A 114 -6.70 8.58 -3.47
C VAL A 114 -5.47 9.18 -4.15
N TYR A 115 -4.34 9.18 -3.47
CA TYR A 115 -3.03 9.46 -4.07
C TYR A 115 -2.20 8.17 -4.09
N LEU A 116 -1.80 7.72 -5.26
CA LEU A 116 -0.95 6.54 -5.42
C LEU A 116 0.37 6.97 -6.02
N ALA A 117 1.48 6.50 -5.45
CA ALA A 117 2.79 6.74 -6.00
C ALA A 117 3.67 5.50 -5.92
N SER A 118 4.51 5.29 -6.93
CA SER A 118 5.50 4.22 -6.93
C SER A 118 6.63 4.57 -7.89
N GLY A 119 7.82 4.12 -7.57
CA GLY A 119 8.86 3.91 -8.58
C GLY A 119 8.43 2.84 -9.59
N ASP A 120 9.12 2.77 -10.71
CA ASP A 120 9.02 1.67 -11.67
C ASP A 120 10.17 0.66 -11.55
N GLY A 121 11.05 0.84 -10.56
CA GLY A 121 12.19 -0.02 -10.29
C GLY A 121 13.43 0.28 -11.13
N THR A 122 13.36 1.23 -12.07
CA THR A 122 14.55 1.74 -12.79
C THR A 122 15.30 2.77 -11.94
N PRO A 123 16.60 3.02 -12.22
CA PRO A 123 17.37 4.04 -11.52
C PRO A 123 16.71 5.41 -11.57
N GLY A 124 16.51 6.00 -10.41
CA GLY A 124 15.94 7.31 -10.25
C GLY A 124 16.86 8.30 -9.54
N PRO A 125 16.49 9.59 -9.57
CA PRO A 125 17.37 10.67 -9.12
C PRO A 125 17.51 10.78 -7.59
N LEU A 126 16.73 10.01 -6.81
CA LEU A 126 16.79 10.00 -5.35
C LEU A 126 17.29 8.66 -4.79
N ASP A 127 17.70 7.74 -5.66
CA ASP A 127 18.37 6.52 -5.24
C ASP A 127 19.71 6.86 -4.57
N GLY A 128 20.09 6.07 -3.58
CA GLY A 128 21.38 6.19 -2.91
C GLY A 128 22.50 5.51 -3.71
N ASP A 129 23.72 5.63 -3.20
CA ASP A 129 24.88 4.92 -3.76
C ASP A 129 24.88 3.41 -3.41
N GLU A 130 24.12 3.03 -2.37
CA GLU A 130 23.96 1.65 -1.95
C GLU A 130 22.90 0.94 -2.81
N PRO A 131 23.17 -0.29 -3.28
CA PRO A 131 22.21 -1.05 -4.05
C PRO A 131 20.98 -1.41 -3.20
N ASP A 132 19.85 -1.62 -3.88
CA ASP A 132 18.64 -2.07 -3.23
C ASP A 132 18.85 -3.40 -2.49
N PRO A 133 18.27 -3.58 -1.28
CA PRO A 133 18.46 -4.79 -0.51
C PRO A 133 18.01 -6.02 -1.28
N HIS A 134 18.84 -7.07 -1.28
CA HIS A 134 18.44 -8.35 -1.81
C HIS A 134 17.37 -8.99 -0.90
N ILE A 135 16.17 -9.21 -1.46
CA ILE A 135 15.06 -9.88 -0.78
C ILE A 135 15.05 -11.37 -1.17
N PRO A 136 15.33 -12.30 -0.23
CA PRO A 136 15.32 -13.74 -0.53
C PRO A 136 13.95 -14.21 -1.02
N GLY A 137 13.93 -15.02 -2.08
CA GLY A 137 12.68 -15.50 -2.69
C GLY A 137 12.23 -14.67 -3.91
N THR A 138 12.93 -13.58 -4.22
CA THR A 138 12.64 -12.75 -5.40
C THR A 138 13.50 -13.10 -6.62
N GLU A 139 14.31 -14.17 -6.57
CA GLU A 139 15.31 -14.50 -7.60
C GLU A 139 14.68 -14.73 -8.98
N LYS A 140 13.50 -15.35 -9.03
CA LYS A 140 12.73 -15.51 -10.27
C LYS A 140 12.38 -14.15 -10.89
N TRP A 141 11.99 -13.18 -10.06
CA TRP A 141 11.59 -11.86 -10.53
C TRP A 141 12.80 -11.06 -11.00
N VAL A 142 13.93 -11.17 -10.29
CA VAL A 142 15.22 -10.61 -10.75
C VAL A 142 15.60 -11.18 -12.12
N ALA A 143 15.48 -12.49 -12.31
CA ALA A 143 15.83 -13.14 -13.58
C ALA A 143 14.90 -12.80 -14.76
N LEU A 144 13.69 -12.30 -14.48
CA LEU A 144 12.69 -11.91 -15.48
C LEU A 144 12.64 -10.39 -15.72
N ALA A 145 13.33 -9.60 -14.89
CA ALA A 145 13.32 -8.16 -15.01
C ALA A 145 14.17 -7.71 -16.21
N ASP A 146 13.82 -6.55 -16.77
CA ASP A 146 14.64 -5.90 -17.79
C ASP A 146 16.00 -5.48 -17.19
N ASP A 147 17.04 -5.38 -18.03
CA ASP A 147 18.42 -5.10 -17.60
C ASP A 147 18.57 -3.77 -16.83
N ASP A 148 17.65 -2.83 -17.01
CA ASP A 148 17.63 -1.52 -16.35
C ASP A 148 16.80 -1.50 -15.06
N VAL A 149 16.20 -2.61 -14.64
CA VAL A 149 15.48 -2.71 -13.36
C VAL A 149 16.45 -3.05 -12.24
N VAL A 150 16.64 -2.11 -11.32
CA VAL A 150 17.51 -2.24 -10.14
C VAL A 150 16.74 -2.54 -8.85
N SER A 151 15.44 -2.25 -8.83
CA SER A 151 14.55 -2.55 -7.70
C SER A 151 13.34 -3.35 -8.16
N VAL A 152 13.44 -4.67 -8.03
CA VAL A 152 12.36 -5.59 -8.43
C VAL A 152 11.12 -5.43 -7.55
N THR A 153 11.31 -5.16 -6.26
CA THR A 153 10.21 -4.92 -5.32
C THR A 153 9.42 -3.68 -5.71
N GLU A 154 10.12 -2.58 -6.05
CA GLU A 154 9.46 -1.35 -6.49
C GLU A 154 8.82 -1.52 -7.87
N ALA A 155 9.45 -2.24 -8.80
CA ALA A 155 8.85 -2.55 -10.10
C ALA A 155 7.50 -3.28 -9.95
N VAL A 156 7.43 -4.28 -9.07
CA VAL A 156 6.19 -4.99 -8.75
C VAL A 156 5.16 -4.06 -8.11
N CYS A 157 5.55 -3.24 -7.12
CA CYS A 157 4.65 -2.26 -6.52
C CYS A 157 4.14 -1.23 -7.54
N GLY A 158 4.99 -0.82 -8.49
CA GLY A 158 4.65 0.08 -9.57
C GLY A 158 3.63 -0.51 -10.53
N GLU A 159 3.77 -1.77 -10.89
CA GLU A 159 2.78 -2.49 -11.71
C GLU A 159 1.42 -2.61 -11.01
N GLU A 160 1.42 -3.01 -9.73
CA GLU A 160 0.20 -3.08 -8.91
C GLU A 160 -0.45 -1.70 -8.77
N THR A 161 0.36 -0.65 -8.58
CA THR A 161 -0.10 0.74 -8.48
C THR A 161 -0.78 1.20 -9.77
N ARG A 162 -0.19 0.93 -10.95
CA ARG A 162 -0.83 1.21 -12.25
C ARG A 162 -2.15 0.47 -12.39
N THR A 163 -2.16 -0.81 -12.04
CA THR A 163 -3.33 -1.68 -12.12
C THR A 163 -4.48 -1.17 -11.23
N LEU A 164 -4.19 -0.79 -9.99
CA LEU A 164 -5.18 -0.18 -9.10
C LEU A 164 -5.65 1.19 -9.57
N SER A 165 -4.73 2.03 -10.03
CA SER A 165 -5.04 3.34 -10.60
C SER A 165 -6.07 3.22 -11.72
N ASP A 166 -5.85 2.29 -12.67
CA ASP A 166 -6.76 2.09 -13.79
C ASP A 166 -8.11 1.52 -13.34
N ARG A 167 -8.10 0.61 -12.37
CA ARG A 167 -9.34 0.13 -11.75
C ARG A 167 -10.13 1.25 -11.10
N LEU A 168 -9.50 2.12 -10.32
CA LEU A 168 -10.13 3.27 -9.68
C LEU A 168 -10.69 4.26 -10.71
N ARG A 169 -9.94 4.56 -11.78
CA ARG A 169 -10.42 5.38 -12.90
C ARG A 169 -11.66 4.77 -13.55
N SER A 170 -11.66 3.46 -13.81
CA SER A 170 -12.81 2.76 -14.39
C SER A 170 -14.08 2.82 -13.53
N LEU A 171 -13.92 2.99 -12.20
CA LEU A 171 -15.01 3.14 -11.23
C LEU A 171 -15.46 4.59 -11.05
N GLY A 172 -14.78 5.54 -11.71
CA GLY A 172 -14.99 6.98 -11.55
C GLY A 172 -14.50 7.53 -10.21
N ALA A 173 -13.52 6.88 -9.58
CA ALA A 173 -12.95 7.32 -8.31
C ALA A 173 -11.98 8.51 -8.50
N PRO A 174 -11.88 9.44 -7.54
CA PRO A 174 -10.94 10.56 -7.59
C PRO A 174 -9.52 10.10 -7.23
N VAL A 175 -8.81 9.51 -8.20
CA VAL A 175 -7.43 9.04 -8.05
C VAL A 175 -6.43 9.96 -8.74
N THR A 176 -5.34 10.28 -8.03
CA THR A 176 -4.12 10.87 -8.58
C THR A 176 -3.01 9.83 -8.50
N THR A 177 -2.29 9.60 -9.59
CA THR A 177 -1.26 8.56 -9.67
C THR A 177 0.05 9.17 -10.16
N HIS A 178 1.15 8.86 -9.50
CA HIS A 178 2.49 9.29 -9.87
C HIS A 178 3.43 8.09 -9.96
N ILE A 179 3.82 7.72 -11.19
CA ILE A 179 4.84 6.70 -11.43
C ILE A 179 6.09 7.37 -11.98
N TYR A 180 7.26 6.99 -11.48
CA TYR A 180 8.54 7.64 -11.75
C TYR A 180 9.71 6.64 -11.76
N PRO A 181 10.86 7.00 -12.34
CA PRO A 181 12.11 6.27 -12.10
C PRO A 181 12.53 6.33 -10.63
N GLY A 182 12.81 5.19 -10.03
CA GLY A 182 13.27 5.06 -8.64
C GLY A 182 13.05 3.68 -8.04
N GLY A 183 13.86 3.38 -7.01
CA GLY A 183 13.77 2.17 -6.20
C GLY A 183 12.93 2.30 -4.92
N HIS A 184 13.05 1.30 -4.05
CA HIS A 184 12.22 1.15 -2.84
C HIS A 184 12.84 1.84 -1.61
N SER A 185 13.08 3.16 -1.71
CA SER A 185 13.73 3.93 -0.63
C SER A 185 12.84 5.02 -0.03
N GLY A 186 13.01 5.26 1.27
CA GLY A 186 12.21 6.22 2.05
C GLY A 186 12.31 7.68 1.58
N THR A 187 13.31 8.02 0.76
CA THR A 187 13.46 9.37 0.19
C THR A 187 12.31 9.68 -0.79
N TYR A 188 11.87 8.67 -1.54
CA TYR A 188 10.73 8.76 -2.43
C TYR A 188 9.42 8.92 -1.64
N GLY A 189 9.18 8.09 -0.61
CA GLY A 189 8.01 8.23 0.26
C GLY A 189 7.88 9.64 0.86
N HIS A 190 8.98 10.24 1.31
CA HIS A 190 8.99 11.61 1.85
C HIS A 190 8.65 12.66 0.78
N ARG A 191 9.15 12.52 -0.45
CA ARG A 191 8.80 13.39 -1.58
C ARG A 191 7.31 13.28 -1.90
N GLU A 192 6.79 12.06 -2.01
CA GLU A 192 5.40 11.80 -2.38
C GLU A 192 4.42 12.20 -1.29
N LEU A 193 4.81 12.10 -0.01
CA LEU A 193 4.03 12.67 1.08
C LEU A 193 3.84 14.17 0.89
N ARG A 194 4.90 14.93 0.54
CA ARG A 194 4.79 16.37 0.29
C ARG A 194 3.84 16.70 -0.88
N HIS A 195 3.83 15.87 -1.92
CA HIS A 195 2.87 16.01 -3.03
C HIS A 195 1.43 15.69 -2.59
N ALA A 196 1.23 14.69 -1.74
CA ALA A 196 -0.09 14.29 -1.25
C ALA A 196 -0.64 15.21 -0.15
N LEU A 197 0.22 15.95 0.58
CA LEU A 197 -0.16 16.78 1.73
C LEU A 197 -1.33 17.75 1.47
N PRO A 198 -1.40 18.49 0.35
CA PRO A 198 -2.53 19.38 0.08
C PRO A 198 -3.87 18.62 0.01
N MET A 199 -3.91 17.44 -0.62
CA MET A 199 -5.11 16.59 -0.69
C MET A 199 -5.48 16.06 0.70
N LEU A 200 -4.50 15.51 1.43
CA LEU A 200 -4.71 14.92 2.75
C LEU A 200 -5.22 15.97 3.75
N THR A 201 -4.62 17.16 3.77
CA THR A 201 -5.00 18.23 4.70
C THR A 201 -6.33 18.88 4.33
N ALA A 202 -6.68 18.95 3.04
CA ALA A 202 -8.00 19.41 2.61
C ALA A 202 -9.13 18.53 3.17
N ALA A 203 -8.91 17.21 3.24
CA ALA A 203 -9.88 16.28 3.83
C ALA A 203 -10.10 16.48 5.34
N LEU A 204 -9.14 17.06 6.05
CA LEU A 204 -9.25 17.36 7.49
C LEU A 204 -10.05 18.65 7.78
N ARG A 205 -10.25 19.50 6.77
CA ARG A 205 -10.91 20.81 6.91
C ARG A 205 -12.39 20.81 6.53
N ARG A 206 -12.81 19.84 5.71
CA ARG A 206 -14.18 19.71 5.20
C ARG A 206 -15.14 19.15 6.24
#